data_AF-A0A2P9H5X8-F1
#
_entry.id   AF-A0A2P9H5X8-F1
#
_cell.length_a   1.000
_cell.length_b   1.000
_cell.length_c   1.000
_cell.angle_alpha   90.00
_cell.angle_beta   90.00
_cell.angle_gamma   90.00
#
_symmetry.space_group_name_H-M   'P 1'
#
loop_
_entity.id
_entity.type
_entity.pdbx_description
1 polymer ?
#
loop_
_entity_poly.entity_id
_entity_poly.type
_entity_poly.pdbx_seq_one_letter_code
_entity_poly.pdbx_strand_id
1 'polypeptide(L)' 'MSDELWLWLLDRGWRVVTVRPDRRRYRDIPGSWATILIDSDPVSREQVLAKAIEEAEFRPTVGTRDTR' A
#
# COMPACT_ATOMS: atom_id res chain seq x y z
N MET A 1 -14.38 1.51 12.51
CA MET A 1 -13.38 2.44 11.94
C MET A 1 -14.05 3.79 11.88
N SER A 2 -13.50 4.83 12.52
CA SER A 2 -14.14 6.16 12.53
C SER A 2 -13.96 6.86 11.18
N ASP A 3 -14.89 7.75 10.86
CA ASP A 3 -14.90 8.48 9.59
C ASP A 3 -13.70 9.43 9.44
N GLU A 4 -13.18 9.98 10.54
CA GLU A 4 -11.95 10.78 10.53
C GLU A 4 -10.72 9.96 10.11
N LEU A 5 -10.57 8.75 10.64
CA LEU A 5 -9.48 7.86 10.24
C LEU A 5 -9.64 7.43 8.78
N TRP A 6 -10.87 7.29 8.30
CA TRP A 6 -11.16 7.00 6.91
C TRP A 6 -10.70 8.11 5.96
N LEU A 7 -11.01 9.36 6.28
CA LEU A 7 -10.61 10.53 5.49
C LEU A 7 -9.10 10.73 5.50
N TRP A 8 -8.47 10.57 6.66
CA TRP A 8 -7.01 10.68 6.79
C TRP A 8 -6.26 9.65 5.93
N LEU A 9 -6.78 8.42 5.83
CA LEU A 9 -6.19 7.38 4.98
C LEU A 9 -6.44 7.63 3.47
N LEU A 10 -7.55 8.23 3.10
CA LEU A 10 -7.81 8.65 1.72
C LEU A 10 -6.86 9.78 1.29
N ASP A 11 -6.69 10.79 2.13
CA ASP A 11 -5.84 11.96 1.86
C ASP A 11 -4.37 11.58 1.63
N ARG A 12 -3.87 10.59 2.40
CA ARG A 12 -2.51 10.08 2.24
C ARG A 12 -2.32 9.10 1.08
N GLY A 13 -3.36 8.80 0.31
CA GLY A 13 -3.31 7.83 -0.79
C GLY A 13 -3.24 6.36 -0.34
N TRP A 14 -3.42 6.09 0.96
CA TRP A 14 -3.46 4.72 1.51
C TRP A 14 -4.74 3.99 1.13
N ARG A 15 -5.79 4.75 0.80
CA ARG A 15 -7.02 4.24 0.22
C ARG A 15 -7.38 5.07 -1.00
N VAL A 16 -8.03 4.42 -1.96
CA VAL A 16 -8.61 5.06 -3.15
C VAL A 16 -10.11 4.86 -3.10
N VAL A 17 -10.88 5.93 -3.33
CA VAL A 17 -12.35 5.84 -3.45
C VAL A 17 -12.67 5.03 -4.71
N THR A 18 -12.91 3.74 -4.53
CA THR A 18 -13.26 2.82 -5.60
C THR A 18 -14.76 2.94 -5.89
N VAL A 19 -15.10 3.70 -6.93
CA VAL A 19 -16.38 3.54 -7.64
C VAL A 19 -16.30 2.18 -8.35
N ARG A 20 -17.13 1.21 -7.90
CA ARG A 20 -17.47 -0.14 -8.43
C ARG A 20 -16.71 -0.69 -9.66
N PRO A 21 -16.41 -2.02 -9.80
CA PRO A 21 -16.57 -3.16 -8.88
C PRO A 21 -15.23 -3.84 -8.48
N ASP A 22 -14.06 -3.33 -8.90
CA ASP A 22 -12.79 -4.03 -8.73
C ASP A 22 -11.98 -3.52 -7.52
N ARG A 23 -12.47 -3.82 -6.32
CA ARG A 23 -12.01 -3.24 -5.04
C ARG A 23 -10.74 -3.83 -4.43
N ARG A 24 -9.96 -4.66 -5.14
CA ARG A 24 -8.91 -5.49 -4.49
C ARG A 24 -7.54 -5.49 -5.16
N ARG A 25 -7.23 -4.51 -6.00
CA ARG A 25 -5.87 -4.37 -6.53
C ARG A 25 -5.01 -3.58 -5.54
N TYR A 26 -4.62 -4.25 -4.46
CA TYR A 26 -3.62 -3.74 -3.53
C TYR A 26 -2.23 -3.90 -4.16
N ARG A 27 -1.38 -2.89 -3.96
CA ARG A 27 0.06 -3.07 -4.18
C ARG A 27 0.62 -3.71 -2.91
N ASP A 28 1.35 -4.80 -3.07
CA ASP A 28 2.07 -5.40 -1.96
C ASP A 28 3.37 -4.62 -1.78
N ILE A 29 3.56 -4.08 -0.59
CA ILE A 29 4.83 -3.53 -0.16
C ILE A 29 5.67 -4.71 0.34
N PRO A 30 6.91 -4.90 -0.15
CA PRO A 30 7.78 -5.94 0.39
C PRO A 30 7.93 -5.82 1.91
N GLY A 31 7.88 -6.96 2.62
CA GLY A 31 7.90 -6.97 4.09
C GLY A 31 9.14 -6.31 4.71
N SER A 32 10.26 -6.29 3.98
CA SER A 32 11.48 -5.57 4.36
C SER A 32 11.24 -4.07 4.52
N TRP A 33 10.43 -3.44 3.65
CA TRP A 33 10.12 -2.02 3.73
C TRP A 33 9.26 -1.67 4.95
N ALA A 34 8.39 -2.58 5.40
CA ALA A 34 7.61 -2.39 6.61
C ALA A 34 8.51 -2.31 7.86
N THR A 35 9.52 -3.19 7.95
CA THR A 35 10.51 -3.16 9.03
C THR A 35 11.32 -1.87 9.00
N ILE A 36 11.82 -1.48 7.81
CA ILE A 36 12.61 -0.25 7.65
C ILE A 36 11.79 1.00 8.03
N LEU A 37 10.48 1.03 7.74
CA LEU A 37 9.59 2.13 8.13
C LEU A 37 9.37 2.25 9.64
N ILE A 38 9.27 1.12 10.33
CA ILE A 38 9.12 1.07 11.79
C ILE A 38 10.41 1.55 12.44
N ASP A 39 11.56 1.10 11.93
CA ASP A 39 12.88 1.39 12.50
C ASP A 39 13.45 2.76 12.10
N SER A 40 12.89 3.44 11.10
CA SER A 40 13.40 4.74 10.64
C SER A 40 13.00 5.90 11.56
N ASP A 41 13.95 6.83 11.73
CA ASP A 41 13.73 8.10 12.42
C ASP A 41 12.58 8.92 11.79
N PRO A 42 11.87 9.74 12.58
CA PRO A 42 10.74 10.54 12.09
C PRO A 42 11.07 11.41 10.87
N VAL A 43 12.32 11.87 10.77
CA VAL A 43 12.81 12.73 9.69
C VAL A 43 13.03 11.96 8.39
N SER A 44 13.46 10.69 8.47
CA SER A 44 13.75 9.86 7.29
C SER A 44 12.54 9.02 6.86
N ARG A 45 11.56 8.84 7.75
CA ARG A 45 10.36 8.02 7.51
C ARG A 45 9.57 8.44 6.28
N GLU A 46 9.50 9.73 5.97
CA GLU A 46 8.80 10.22 4.77
C GLU A 46 9.54 9.81 3.47
N GLN A 47 10.87 9.89 3.46
CA GLN A 47 11.67 9.44 2.31
C GLN A 47 11.63 7.91 2.15
N VAL A 48 11.68 7.18 3.26
CA VAL A 48 11.55 5.71 3.27
C VAL A 48 10.17 5.29 2.77
N LEU A 49 9.11 6.01 3.16
CA LEU A 49 7.76 5.75 2.70
C LEU A 49 7.61 5.97 1.19
N ALA A 50 8.18 7.05 0.65
CA ALA A 50 8.18 7.31 -0.79
C ALA A 50 8.86 6.16 -1.56
N LYS A 51 10.03 5.72 -1.11
CA LYS A 51 10.72 4.57 -1.73
C LYS A 51 9.93 3.26 -1.62
N ALA A 52 9.31 3.00 -0.47
CA ALA A 52 8.47 1.82 -0.29
C ALA A 52 7.27 1.80 -1.25
N ILE A 53 6.74 2.96 -1.62
CA ILE A 53 5.64 3.10 -2.58
C ILE A 53 6.12 2.89 -4.03
N GLU A 54 7.32 3.36 -4.36
CA GLU A 54 7.96 3.12 -5.68
C GLU A 54 8.25 1.63 -5.89
N GLU A 55 8.72 0.96 -4.85
CA GLU A 55 9.03 -0.49 -4.84
C GLU A 55 7.78 -1.37 -4.60
N ALA A 56 6.60 -0.77 -4.41
CA ALA A 56 5.37 -1.52 -4.20
C ALA A 56 4.91 -2.16 -5.51
N GLU A 57 5.05 -3.47 -5.63
CA GLU A 57 4.60 -4.22 -6.80
C GLU A 57 3.09 -4.49 -6.72
N PHE A 58 2.44 -4.55 -7.88
CA PHE A 58 1.06 -5.02 -7.91
C PHE A 58 1.02 -6.49 -7.50
N ARG A 59 0.26 -6.81 -6.44
CA ARG A 59 -0.01 -8.20 -6.10
C ARG A 59 -0.54 -8.90 -7.35
N PRO A 60 0.09 -9.99 -7.83
CA PRO A 60 -0.48 -10.76 -8.91
C PRO A 60 -1.83 -11.27 -8.42
N THR A 61 -2.89 -10.90 -9.14
CA THR A 61 -4.24 -11.41 -8.90
C THR A 61 -4.18 -12.93 -8.91
N VAL A 62 -4.42 -13.54 -7.75
CA VAL A 62 -4.59 -14.99 -7.59
C VAL A 62 -5.71 -15.41 -8.55
N GLY A 63 -5.32 -15.91 -9.72
CA GLY A 63 -6.25 -16.11 -10.85
C GLY A 63 -5.59 -16.76 -12.06
N THR A 64 -4.29 -16.56 -12.29
CA THR A 64 -3.59 -17.32 -13.32
C THR A 64 -3.07 -18.62 -12.72
N ARG A 65 -3.96 -19.61 -12.59
CA ARG A 65 -3.52 -21.01 -12.62
C ARG A 65 -2.88 -21.21 -13.99
N ASP A 66 -1.57 -21.30 -13.98
CA ASP A 66 -0.81 -21.77 -15.13
C ASP A 66 -1.23 -23.22 -15.38
N THR A 67 -2.06 -23.41 -16.40
CA THR A 67 -2.22 -24.71 -17.05
C THR A 67 -1.62 -24.58 -18.42
N ARG A 68 -0.32 -24.89 -18.54
CA ARG A 68 0.17 -25.66 -19.68
C ARG A 68 1.49 -26.35 -19.40
#